data_AF-A0A017S1A2-F1
#
_entry.id   AF-A0A017S1A2-F1
#
_cell.length_a   1.000
_cell.length_b   1.000
_cell.length_c   1.000
_cell.angle_alpha   90.00
_cell.angle_beta   90.00
_cell.angle_gamma   90.00
#
_symmetry.space_group_name_H-M   'P 1'
#
loop_
_entity.id
_entity.type
_entity.pdbx_description
1 polymer ?
#
loop_
_entity_poly.entity_id
_entity_poly.type
_entity_poly.pdbx_seq_one_letter_code
_entity_poly.pdbx_strand_id
1 'polypeptide(L)'
;MADADLEKQNTISSQHNNGSPNLSHQETASSTHDYGRYGPLAHVNTASTRLPAFGGELQPGLYKPPTDRKVANPGPLGLCGFALTTFLLGLIQMQVKDILLPNIVVAPALAYGGLVQLCAGMWEMAIGNTFGATVLSSYGGFWISIAIIFIPGGFEIMPALEEAGGGTTTMFYDSFSLFLWGWFIFTTIITFLTLRSTLAFFSLFFFVDIAVLLLALAYMIRDPAGMPHAQLQKSGGFFALLGAFLAWYNAFAGLADNTNSFFVVPVLHFPWSEKGRQGRKAE
;
A
#
# COMPACT_ATOMS: atom_id res chain seq x y z
N MET A 1 25.03 0.22 -72.03
CA MET A 1 26.15 -0.73 -72.22
C MET A 1 27.41 0.09 -72.00
N ALA A 2 27.95 0.10 -70.79
CA ALA A 2 29.12 -0.72 -70.36
C ALA A 2 30.38 -0.23 -71.12
N ASP A 3 31.46 0.28 -70.53
CA ASP A 3 32.33 -0.17 -69.41
C ASP A 3 33.18 1.05 -68.94
N ALA A 4 33.51 1.27 -67.65
CA ALA A 4 34.64 0.75 -66.84
C ALA A 4 36.05 1.34 -67.16
N ASP A 5 36.85 1.47 -66.08
CA ASP A 5 38.30 1.69 -65.94
C ASP A 5 38.83 3.16 -65.95
N LEU A 6 39.39 3.74 -64.87
CA LEU A 6 40.56 3.46 -64.00
C LEU A 6 41.85 4.23 -64.42
N GLU A 7 42.45 4.86 -63.40
CA GLU A 7 43.83 5.39 -63.26
C GLU A 7 44.25 6.72 -63.94
N LYS A 8 44.64 7.72 -63.11
CA LYS A 8 46.06 8.17 -62.94
C LYS A 8 46.25 9.39 -62.01
N GLN A 9 47.07 9.15 -60.98
CA GLN A 9 48.17 9.95 -60.40
C GLN A 9 48.23 11.50 -60.47
N ASN A 10 48.34 12.10 -59.28
CA ASN A 10 49.24 13.19 -58.84
C ASN A 10 49.67 14.30 -59.81
N THR A 11 49.30 15.55 -59.50
CA THR A 11 50.23 16.69 -59.57
C THR A 11 49.83 17.84 -58.64
N ILE A 12 50.84 18.43 -58.03
CA ILE A 12 50.83 19.50 -57.02
C ILE A 12 50.47 20.84 -57.67
N SER A 13 49.62 21.65 -57.03
CA SER A 13 49.78 23.12 -57.04
C SER A 13 49.15 23.75 -55.80
N SER A 14 50.00 24.47 -55.07
CA SER A 14 49.70 25.31 -53.93
C SER A 14 48.96 26.59 -54.35
N GLN A 15 47.87 26.94 -53.67
CA GLN A 15 47.51 28.35 -53.47
C GLN A 15 46.70 28.53 -52.17
N HIS A 16 47.22 29.42 -51.33
CA HIS A 16 46.66 29.99 -50.10
C HIS A 16 45.19 30.44 -50.24
N ASN A 17 44.33 30.16 -49.26
CA ASN A 17 43.68 31.23 -48.49
C ASN A 17 43.01 30.75 -47.18
N ASN A 18 43.07 31.62 -46.18
CA ASN A 18 42.55 31.47 -44.83
C ASN A 18 41.00 31.32 -44.76
N GLY A 19 40.51 30.55 -43.78
CA GLY A 19 39.14 30.69 -43.28
C GLY A 19 38.53 29.37 -42.78
N SER A 20 38.28 29.30 -41.47
CA SER A 20 37.70 28.17 -40.72
C SER A 20 36.32 27.69 -41.24
N PRO A 21 35.91 26.45 -40.90
CA PRO A 21 34.99 25.65 -41.71
C PRO A 21 33.51 25.89 -41.41
N ASN A 22 32.70 25.92 -42.46
CA ASN A 22 31.27 25.59 -42.39
C ASN A 22 31.12 24.09 -42.70
N LEU A 23 30.86 23.28 -41.67
CA LEU A 23 30.36 21.92 -41.84
C LEU A 23 29.14 21.72 -40.95
N SER A 24 28.01 21.58 -41.64
CA SER A 24 26.75 21.05 -41.16
C SER A 24 26.93 19.69 -40.49
N HIS A 25 26.48 19.57 -39.24
CA HIS A 25 26.07 18.28 -38.68
C HIS A 25 24.58 18.30 -38.41
N GLN A 26 23.85 17.66 -39.32
CA GLN A 26 22.51 17.13 -39.09
C GLN A 26 22.70 15.89 -38.21
N GLU A 27 22.45 16.00 -36.91
CA GLU A 27 22.32 14.84 -36.03
C GLU A 27 20.83 14.56 -35.76
N THR A 28 20.40 13.42 -36.26
CA THR A 28 19.12 12.80 -35.98
C THR A 28 19.27 11.91 -34.75
N ALA A 29 18.30 11.98 -33.84
CA ALA A 29 18.00 11.02 -32.76
C ALA A 29 19.02 10.83 -31.62
N SER A 30 18.62 11.17 -30.40
CA SER A 30 18.36 10.17 -29.34
C SER A 30 18.14 10.84 -27.98
N SER A 31 17.27 10.20 -27.20
CA SER A 31 16.94 10.51 -25.82
C SER A 31 18.13 10.36 -24.88
N THR A 32 18.55 11.44 -24.23
CA THR A 32 19.25 11.40 -22.94
C THR A 32 18.81 12.60 -22.13
N HIS A 33 17.97 12.34 -21.11
CA HIS A 33 17.73 13.32 -20.06
C HIS A 33 19.07 13.59 -19.37
N ASP A 34 19.59 14.79 -19.56
CA ASP A 34 20.83 15.28 -18.98
C ASP A 34 20.67 15.45 -17.45
N TYR A 35 20.93 14.36 -16.71
CA TYR A 35 21.02 14.36 -15.25
C TYR A 35 22.39 14.81 -14.73
N GLY A 36 23.31 15.25 -15.61
CA GLY A 36 24.71 15.47 -15.26
C GLY A 36 25.08 16.90 -14.85
N ARG A 37 24.17 17.87 -14.90
CA ARG A 37 24.53 19.30 -14.85
C ARG A 37 24.00 20.10 -13.67
N TYR A 38 23.91 19.48 -12.49
CA TYR A 38 23.50 20.19 -11.27
C TYR A 38 24.60 20.09 -10.21
N GLY A 39 25.23 21.22 -9.89
CA GLY A 39 26.15 21.33 -8.77
C GLY A 39 25.44 21.13 -7.42
N PRO A 40 26.17 20.96 -6.32
CA PRO A 40 25.63 20.60 -4.99
C PRO A 40 24.68 21.65 -4.37
N LEU A 41 24.44 22.78 -5.05
CA LEU A 41 23.55 23.87 -4.63
C LEU A 41 22.46 24.20 -5.66
N ALA A 42 22.25 23.35 -6.67
CA ALA A 42 21.18 23.57 -7.62
C ALA A 42 19.81 23.43 -6.94
N HIS A 43 19.16 24.57 -6.69
CA HIS A 43 17.75 24.61 -6.32
C HIS A 43 16.91 24.24 -7.54
N VAL A 44 16.71 22.94 -7.73
CA VAL A 44 15.72 22.43 -8.69
C VAL A 44 14.35 22.83 -8.16
N ASN A 45 13.60 23.59 -8.96
CA ASN A 45 12.26 24.04 -8.62
C ASN A 45 11.29 22.84 -8.66
N THR A 46 11.25 22.09 -7.55
CA THR A 46 10.46 20.85 -7.41
C THR A 46 8.95 21.08 -7.20
N ALA A 47 8.47 22.31 -7.40
CA ALA A 47 7.07 22.68 -7.23
C ALA A 47 6.13 21.93 -8.20
N SER A 48 6.61 21.54 -9.39
CA SER A 48 5.85 20.77 -10.39
C SER A 48 6.00 19.25 -10.25
N THR A 49 6.81 18.78 -9.28
CA THR A 49 7.19 17.36 -9.12
C THR A 49 6.60 16.72 -7.87
N ARG A 50 5.85 17.47 -7.06
CA ARG A 50 5.39 17.05 -5.73
C ARG A 50 3.86 17.10 -5.66
N LEU A 51 3.20 15.96 -5.79
CA LEU A 51 1.81 15.82 -5.39
C LEU A 51 1.76 15.47 -3.89
N PRO A 52 0.81 16.00 -3.11
CA PRO A 52 0.74 15.76 -1.67
C PRO A 52 0.37 14.30 -1.38
N ALA A 53 0.85 13.76 -0.26
CA ALA A 53 0.45 12.44 0.21
C ALA A 53 -1.08 12.32 0.27
N PHE A 54 -1.62 11.19 -0.19
CA PHE A 54 -3.06 11.00 -0.32
C PHE A 54 -3.44 9.56 -0.02
N GLY A 55 -4.30 9.37 0.98
CA GLY A 55 -4.74 8.05 1.43
C GLY A 55 -5.52 7.26 0.38
N GLY A 56 -6.24 7.94 -0.52
CA GLY A 56 -6.97 7.30 -1.62
C GLY A 56 -6.09 6.69 -2.71
N GLU A 57 -4.80 7.06 -2.77
CA GLU A 57 -3.80 6.44 -3.63
C GLU A 57 -2.87 5.48 -2.86
N LEU A 58 -3.15 5.23 -1.57
CA LEU A 58 -2.27 4.47 -0.68
C LEU A 58 -0.81 4.95 -0.73
N GLN A 59 -0.59 6.26 -0.82
CA GLN A 59 0.75 6.81 -0.97
C GLN A 59 1.11 7.74 0.19
N PRO A 60 2.09 7.37 1.05
CA PRO A 60 2.45 8.18 2.21
C PRO A 60 3.41 9.34 1.88
N GLY A 61 4.01 9.34 0.68
CA GLY A 61 5.03 10.31 0.25
C GLY A 61 4.62 11.19 -0.93
N LEU A 62 5.51 12.12 -1.31
CA LEU A 62 5.29 13.09 -2.40
C LEU A 62 5.58 12.53 -3.80
N TYR A 63 5.28 11.26 -4.02
CA TYR A 63 5.51 10.64 -5.32
C TYR A 63 4.44 11.11 -6.31
N LYS A 64 4.87 11.50 -7.49
CA LYS A 64 3.98 11.84 -8.60
C LYS A 64 3.46 10.53 -9.22
N PRO A 65 2.15 10.19 -9.17
CA PRO A 65 1.61 9.17 -10.04
C PRO A 65 2.01 9.49 -11.50
N PRO A 66 2.29 8.48 -12.35
CA PRO A 66 2.67 8.71 -13.75
C PRO A 66 1.68 9.69 -14.41
N THR A 67 2.18 10.76 -15.01
CA THR A 67 1.37 11.84 -15.61
C THR A 67 0.38 11.34 -16.65
N ASP A 68 0.68 10.19 -17.25
CA ASP A 68 -0.18 9.46 -18.16
C ASP A 68 -0.57 8.11 -17.51
N ARG A 69 -1.46 8.13 -16.50
CA ARG A 69 -2.05 6.90 -15.97
C ARG A 69 -2.85 6.21 -17.09
N LYS A 70 -2.23 5.25 -17.77
CA LYS A 70 -2.91 4.33 -18.70
C LYS A 70 -3.71 3.24 -17.96
N VAL A 71 -3.51 3.11 -16.64
CA VAL A 71 -4.06 2.06 -15.78
C VAL A 71 -4.76 2.72 -14.57
N ALA A 72 -5.90 2.16 -14.17
CA ALA A 72 -6.70 2.64 -13.04
C ALA A 72 -5.95 2.55 -11.70
N ASN A 73 -6.39 3.34 -10.70
CA ASN A 73 -5.87 3.26 -9.33
C ASN A 73 -6.46 2.04 -8.60
N PRO A 74 -5.66 1.02 -8.24
CA PRO A 74 -6.15 -0.18 -7.57
C PRO A 74 -6.32 -0.01 -6.05
N GLY A 75 -5.77 1.05 -5.46
CA GLY A 75 -5.77 1.29 -4.02
C GLY A 75 -7.15 1.22 -3.35
N PRO A 76 -8.17 1.92 -3.89
CA PRO A 76 -9.52 1.86 -3.32
C PRO A 76 -10.15 0.47 -3.34
N LEU A 77 -9.86 -0.34 -4.36
CA LEU A 77 -10.35 -1.73 -4.42
C LEU A 77 -9.79 -2.55 -3.26
N GLY A 78 -8.49 -2.45 -3.03
CA GLY A 78 -7.83 -3.14 -1.91
C GLY A 78 -8.32 -2.65 -0.55
N LEU A 79 -8.52 -1.34 -0.38
CA LEU A 79 -9.07 -0.75 0.84
C LEU A 79 -10.50 -1.21 1.11
N CYS A 80 -11.36 -1.33 0.10
CA CYS A 80 -12.71 -1.86 0.26
C CYS A 80 -12.72 -3.34 0.65
N GLY A 81 -11.81 -4.14 0.06
CA GLY A 81 -11.59 -5.55 0.42
C GLY A 81 -11.23 -5.72 1.90
N PHE A 82 -10.25 -4.92 2.34
CA PHE A 82 -9.86 -4.84 3.74
C PHE A 82 -11.01 -4.41 4.63
N ALA A 83 -11.67 -3.31 4.28
CA ALA A 83 -12.70 -2.68 5.12
C ALA A 83 -13.88 -3.61 5.40
N LEU A 84 -14.43 -4.27 4.37
CA LEU A 84 -15.57 -5.17 4.55
C LEU A 84 -15.23 -6.34 5.46
N THR A 85 -14.06 -6.93 5.24
CA THR A 85 -13.61 -8.12 5.99
C THR A 85 -13.29 -7.75 7.44
N THR A 86 -12.59 -6.64 7.66
CA THR A 86 -12.31 -6.08 9.00
C THR A 86 -13.58 -5.68 9.73
N PHE A 87 -14.56 -5.09 9.04
CA PHE A 87 -15.84 -4.71 9.61
C PHE A 87 -16.58 -5.93 10.16
N LEU A 88 -16.67 -7.00 9.36
CA LEU A 88 -17.33 -8.23 9.78
C LEU A 88 -16.59 -8.87 10.95
N LEU A 89 -15.26 -8.96 10.87
CA LEU A 89 -14.44 -9.45 11.98
C LEU A 89 -14.69 -8.63 13.26
N GLY A 90 -14.70 -7.30 13.17
CA GLY A 90 -14.92 -6.41 14.31
C GLY A 90 -16.24 -6.67 15.01
N LEU A 91 -17.34 -6.84 14.26
CA LEU A 91 -18.65 -7.20 14.81
C LEU A 91 -18.64 -8.55 15.54
N ILE A 92 -17.98 -9.56 14.96
CA ILE A 92 -17.89 -10.90 15.58
C ILE A 92 -17.02 -10.86 16.84
N GLN A 93 -15.87 -10.18 16.81
CA GLN A 93 -15.00 -10.07 17.99
C GLN A 93 -15.66 -9.26 19.12
N MET A 94 -16.54 -8.30 18.78
CA MET A 94 -17.40 -7.61 19.73
C MET A 94 -18.57 -8.48 20.26
N GLN A 95 -18.78 -9.66 19.68
CA GLN A 95 -19.89 -10.58 19.98
C GLN A 95 -21.26 -9.94 19.78
N VAL A 96 -21.39 -9.13 18.72
CA VAL A 96 -22.67 -8.49 18.36
C VAL A 96 -23.69 -9.57 18.02
N LYS A 97 -24.90 -9.48 18.60
CA LYS A 97 -25.97 -10.49 18.49
C LYS A 97 -25.57 -11.88 19.00
N ASP A 98 -24.68 -11.95 19.98
CA ASP A 98 -24.24 -13.21 20.61
C ASP A 98 -23.61 -14.20 19.63
N ILE A 99 -23.04 -13.70 18.52
CA ILE A 99 -22.28 -14.51 17.57
C ILE A 99 -20.87 -14.71 18.12
N LEU A 100 -20.56 -15.94 18.50
CA LEU A 100 -19.29 -16.31 19.13
C LEU A 100 -18.27 -16.93 18.17
N LEU A 101 -18.75 -17.39 17.01
CA LEU A 101 -17.92 -18.11 16.03
C LEU A 101 -17.63 -17.24 14.80
N PRO A 102 -16.35 -17.09 14.40
CA PRO A 102 -15.95 -16.24 13.28
C PRO A 102 -16.13 -16.90 11.91
N ASN A 103 -16.78 -18.06 11.78
CA ASN A 103 -16.83 -18.84 10.54
C ASN A 103 -17.35 -18.04 9.33
N ILE A 104 -18.28 -17.10 9.53
CA ILE A 104 -18.78 -16.24 8.45
C ILE A 104 -17.70 -15.31 7.87
N VAL A 105 -16.65 -15.00 8.63
CA VAL A 105 -15.51 -14.17 8.21
C VAL A 105 -14.64 -14.91 7.19
N VAL A 106 -14.64 -16.24 7.17
CA VAL A 106 -13.83 -17.05 6.23
C VAL A 106 -14.14 -16.70 4.77
N ALA A 107 -15.43 -16.49 4.44
CA ALA A 107 -15.86 -16.19 3.07
C ALA A 107 -15.27 -14.86 2.53
N PRO A 108 -15.49 -13.70 3.17
CA PRO A 108 -14.87 -12.46 2.73
C PRO A 108 -13.34 -12.45 2.91
N ALA A 109 -12.81 -13.19 3.89
CA ALA A 109 -11.37 -13.32 4.09
C ALA A 109 -10.67 -14.07 2.94
N LEU A 110 -11.29 -15.06 2.31
CA LEU A 110 -10.75 -15.66 1.08
C LEU A 110 -10.99 -14.79 -0.14
N ALA A 111 -12.24 -14.39 -0.35
CA ALA A 111 -12.66 -13.84 -1.63
C ALA A 111 -12.24 -12.37 -1.80
N TYR A 112 -12.48 -11.54 -0.78
CA TYR A 112 -12.42 -10.09 -0.95
C TYR A 112 -11.25 -9.45 -0.19
N GLY A 113 -11.23 -9.57 1.13
CA GLY A 113 -10.07 -9.16 1.94
C GLY A 113 -8.82 -9.97 1.63
N GLY A 114 -8.95 -11.19 1.08
CA GLY A 114 -7.84 -12.02 0.66
C GLY A 114 -7.43 -11.80 -0.79
N LEU A 115 -8.11 -12.53 -1.68
CA LEU A 115 -7.76 -12.63 -3.10
C LEU A 115 -7.83 -11.28 -3.82
N VAL A 116 -8.97 -10.58 -3.75
CA VAL A 116 -9.13 -9.30 -4.45
C VAL A 116 -8.17 -8.25 -3.91
N GLN A 117 -7.96 -8.20 -2.59
CA GLN A 117 -7.01 -7.28 -1.98
C GLN A 117 -5.56 -7.59 -2.42
N LEU A 118 -5.18 -8.86 -2.49
CA LEU A 118 -3.88 -9.29 -3.01
C LEU A 118 -3.72 -8.89 -4.49
N CYS A 119 -4.74 -9.11 -5.32
CA CYS A 119 -4.73 -8.68 -6.71
C CYS A 119 -4.56 -7.16 -6.83
N ALA A 120 -5.25 -6.37 -6.01
CA ALA A 120 -5.07 -4.92 -5.96
C ALA A 120 -3.62 -4.54 -5.61
N GLY A 121 -2.98 -5.24 -4.67
CA GLY A 121 -1.56 -5.06 -4.35
C GLY A 121 -0.62 -5.39 -5.52
N MET A 122 -0.90 -6.43 -6.30
CA MET A 122 -0.13 -6.74 -7.51
C MET A 122 -0.25 -5.63 -8.57
N TRP A 123 -1.44 -5.02 -8.69
CA TRP A 123 -1.62 -3.87 -9.57
C TRP A 123 -0.95 -2.60 -9.06
N GLU A 124 -0.88 -2.37 -7.74
CA GLU A 124 -0.07 -1.29 -7.15
C GLU A 124 1.42 -1.45 -7.53
N MET A 125 1.92 -2.70 -7.54
CA MET A 125 3.29 -3.01 -7.98
C MET A 125 3.49 -2.65 -9.45
N ALA A 126 2.51 -2.98 -10.31
CA ALA A 126 2.55 -2.69 -11.73
C ALA A 126 2.59 -1.18 -12.04
N ILE A 127 2.00 -0.34 -11.18
CA ILE A 127 2.04 1.12 -11.31
C ILE A 127 3.17 1.79 -10.51
N GLY A 128 4.07 1.01 -9.91
CA GLY A 128 5.26 1.50 -9.19
C GLY A 128 5.01 2.00 -7.78
N ASN A 129 3.86 1.71 -7.17
CA ASN A 129 3.55 2.08 -5.79
C ASN A 129 4.00 0.99 -4.81
N THR A 130 5.25 1.07 -4.35
CA THR A 130 5.82 0.09 -3.39
C THR A 130 5.04 0.02 -2.08
N PHE A 131 4.55 1.15 -1.57
CA PHE A 131 3.82 1.16 -0.30
C PHE A 131 2.49 0.42 -0.45
N GLY A 132 1.67 0.83 -1.42
CA GLY A 132 0.38 0.19 -1.71
C GLY A 132 0.55 -1.29 -2.04
N ALA A 133 1.55 -1.64 -2.85
CA ALA A 133 1.86 -3.02 -3.21
C ALA A 133 2.16 -3.88 -1.98
N THR A 134 3.02 -3.39 -1.09
CA THR A 134 3.39 -4.10 0.13
C THR A 134 2.20 -4.25 1.06
N VAL A 135 1.52 -3.15 1.37
CA VAL A 135 0.40 -3.13 2.31
C VAL A 135 -0.76 -4.02 1.84
N LEU A 136 -1.25 -3.81 0.62
CA LEU A 136 -2.41 -4.55 0.12
C LEU A 136 -2.11 -6.04 -0.05
N SER A 137 -0.92 -6.39 -0.56
CA SER A 137 -0.55 -7.80 -0.73
C SER A 137 -0.35 -8.50 0.61
N SER A 138 0.29 -7.83 1.58
CA SER A 138 0.48 -8.38 2.92
C SER A 138 -0.85 -8.58 3.64
N TYR A 139 -1.75 -7.58 3.66
CA TYR A 139 -3.06 -7.77 4.29
C TYR A 139 -3.96 -8.74 3.52
N GLY A 140 -3.82 -8.85 2.19
CA GLY A 140 -4.42 -9.92 1.39
C GLY A 140 -3.95 -11.30 1.85
N GLY A 141 -2.63 -11.46 2.04
CA GLY A 141 -2.04 -12.66 2.63
C GLY A 141 -2.54 -12.94 4.04
N PHE A 142 -2.64 -11.92 4.91
CA PHE A 142 -3.20 -12.04 6.25
C PHE A 142 -4.60 -12.64 6.23
N TRP A 143 -5.50 -12.11 5.41
CA TRP A 143 -6.87 -12.59 5.33
C TRP A 143 -6.97 -14.00 4.75
N ILE A 144 -6.16 -14.33 3.74
CA ILE A 144 -6.05 -15.70 3.23
C ILE A 144 -5.56 -16.65 4.33
N SER A 145 -4.55 -16.24 5.13
CA SER A 145 -4.07 -17.04 6.27
C SER A 145 -5.16 -17.24 7.33
N ILE A 146 -5.89 -16.20 7.70
CA ILE A 146 -7.04 -16.31 8.62
C ILE A 146 -8.06 -17.31 8.09
N ALA A 147 -8.41 -17.23 6.81
CA ALA A 147 -9.35 -18.18 6.24
C ALA A 147 -8.82 -19.63 6.23
N ILE A 148 -7.55 -19.85 5.89
CA ILE A 148 -6.91 -21.17 5.95
C ILE A 148 -6.96 -21.75 7.38
N ILE A 149 -6.78 -20.91 8.40
CA ILE A 149 -6.82 -21.33 9.80
C ILE A 149 -8.23 -21.76 10.22
N PHE A 150 -9.27 -21.05 9.79
CA PHE A 150 -10.64 -21.21 10.30
C PHE A 150 -11.62 -21.90 9.34
N ILE A 151 -11.20 -22.29 8.13
CA ILE A 151 -12.07 -22.99 7.17
C ILE A 151 -12.41 -24.40 7.71
N PRO A 152 -13.70 -24.71 7.96
CA PRO A 152 -14.08 -26.03 8.46
C PRO A 152 -13.84 -27.12 7.41
N GLY A 153 -13.18 -28.21 7.79
CA GLY A 153 -12.89 -29.33 6.88
C GLY A 153 -11.80 -29.05 5.85
N GLY A 154 -11.01 -27.98 6.02
CA GLY A 154 -9.95 -27.59 5.10
C GLY A 154 -8.57 -28.07 5.55
N PHE A 155 -7.70 -27.14 5.93
CA PHE A 155 -6.30 -27.46 6.26
C PHE A 155 -6.13 -28.00 7.69
N GLU A 156 -7.19 -28.06 8.48
CA GLU A 156 -7.21 -28.63 9.83
C GLU A 156 -6.15 -28.06 10.79
N ILE A 157 -5.77 -26.79 10.64
CA ILE A 157 -4.73 -26.14 11.45
C ILE A 157 -5.12 -26.10 12.94
N MET A 158 -6.34 -25.68 13.25
CA MET A 158 -6.82 -25.61 14.63
C MET A 158 -6.99 -27.01 15.25
N PRO A 159 -7.71 -27.97 14.62
CA PRO A 159 -7.82 -29.33 15.15
C PRO A 159 -6.47 -30.04 15.36
N ALA A 160 -5.51 -29.87 14.45
CA ALA A 160 -4.18 -30.46 14.62
C ALA A 160 -3.43 -29.88 15.83
N LEU A 161 -3.58 -28.58 16.09
CA LEU A 161 -2.98 -27.94 17.27
C LEU A 161 -3.73 -28.30 18.56
N GLU A 162 -5.03 -28.55 18.51
CA GLU A 162 -5.80 -29.06 19.65
C GLU A 162 -5.39 -30.49 20.00
N GLU A 163 -5.27 -31.37 19.01
CA GLU A 163 -4.84 -32.76 19.19
C GLU A 163 -3.44 -32.83 19.81
N ALA A 164 -2.48 -32.11 19.24
CA ALA A 164 -1.12 -32.06 19.77
C ALA A 164 -1.05 -31.36 21.16
N GLY A 165 -2.04 -30.53 21.49
CA GLY A 165 -2.24 -29.92 22.80
C GLY A 165 -2.98 -30.80 23.82
N GLY A 166 -3.14 -32.10 23.54
CA GLY A 166 -3.83 -33.05 24.42
C GLY A 166 -5.35 -32.89 24.42
N GLY A 167 -5.93 -32.42 23.32
CA GLY A 167 -7.36 -32.11 23.19
C GLY A 167 -7.77 -30.76 23.78
N THR A 168 -6.81 -29.87 24.05
CA THR A 168 -7.07 -28.52 24.57
C THR A 168 -6.71 -27.45 23.54
N THR A 169 -7.43 -26.32 23.55
CA THR A 169 -7.20 -25.18 22.64
C THR A 169 -5.98 -24.34 23.00
N THR A 170 -5.30 -24.65 24.12
CA THR A 170 -4.18 -23.89 24.68
C THR A 170 -3.08 -23.65 23.64
N MET A 171 -2.62 -24.71 22.98
CA MET A 171 -1.52 -24.63 22.02
C MET A 171 -1.92 -23.87 20.74
N PHE A 172 -3.18 -23.99 20.33
CA PHE A 172 -3.73 -23.17 19.25
C PHE A 172 -3.73 -21.69 19.63
N TYR A 173 -4.23 -21.32 20.81
CA TYR A 173 -4.27 -19.92 21.24
C TYR A 173 -2.87 -19.31 21.40
N ASP A 174 -1.91 -20.05 21.96
CA ASP A 174 -0.53 -19.60 22.05
C ASP A 174 0.04 -19.33 20.65
N SER A 175 -0.12 -20.28 19.72
CA SER A 175 0.35 -20.16 18.33
C SER A 175 -0.34 -19.00 17.60
N PHE A 176 -1.65 -18.85 17.76
CA PHE A 176 -2.43 -17.79 17.13
C PHE A 176 -2.09 -16.41 17.69
N SER A 177 -1.82 -16.31 19.00
CA SER A 177 -1.36 -15.06 19.61
C SER A 177 0.00 -14.62 19.04
N LEU A 178 0.94 -15.55 18.85
CA LEU A 178 2.25 -15.26 18.24
C LEU A 178 2.13 -14.83 16.78
N PHE A 179 1.23 -15.46 16.02
CA PHE A 179 0.88 -15.03 14.68
C PHE A 179 0.39 -13.58 14.67
N LEU A 180 -0.53 -13.21 15.58
CA LEU A 180 -1.02 -11.83 15.69
C LEU A 180 0.06 -10.85 16.16
N TRP A 181 0.99 -11.26 17.04
CA TRP A 181 2.15 -10.44 17.42
C TRP A 181 3.06 -10.12 16.22
N GLY A 182 3.27 -11.08 15.31
CA GLY A 182 3.97 -10.82 14.05
C GLY A 182 3.27 -9.75 13.20
N TRP A 183 1.94 -9.82 13.10
CA TRP A 183 1.14 -8.82 12.39
C TRP A 183 1.08 -7.46 13.08
N PHE A 184 1.14 -7.43 14.42
CA PHE A 184 1.29 -6.21 15.17
C PHE A 184 2.60 -5.51 14.80
N ILE A 185 3.74 -6.22 14.85
CA ILE A 185 5.04 -5.65 14.47
C ILE A 185 5.01 -5.09 13.03
N PHE A 186 4.48 -5.85 12.08
CA PHE A 186 4.32 -5.39 10.71
C PHE A 186 3.46 -4.11 10.63
N THR A 187 2.29 -4.13 11.27
CA THR A 187 1.34 -3.00 11.24
C THR A 187 1.91 -1.76 11.91
N THR A 188 2.69 -1.93 12.98
CA THR A 188 3.39 -0.84 13.67
C THR A 188 4.39 -0.17 12.73
N ILE A 189 5.18 -0.95 11.97
CA ILE A 189 6.11 -0.42 10.97
C ILE A 189 5.35 0.38 9.91
N ILE A 190 4.26 -0.17 9.36
CA ILE A 190 3.42 0.52 8.37
C ILE A 190 2.84 1.82 8.95
N THR A 191 2.36 1.80 10.20
CA THR A 191 1.83 2.97 10.90
C THR A 191 2.88 4.09 10.95
N PHE A 192 4.12 3.78 11.33
CA PHE A 192 5.22 4.77 11.32
C PHE A 192 5.51 5.33 9.93
N LEU A 193 5.43 4.50 8.88
CA LEU A 193 5.63 4.95 7.50
C LEU A 193 4.53 5.90 7.01
N THR A 194 3.36 5.94 7.66
CA THR A 194 2.26 6.87 7.32
C THR A 194 2.31 8.21 8.06
N LEU A 195 3.26 8.45 8.97
CA LEU A 195 3.35 9.70 9.74
C LEU A 195 3.55 10.98 8.91
N ARG A 196 4.01 10.86 7.65
CA ARG A 196 4.15 11.98 6.72
C ARG A 196 2.93 12.18 5.80
N SER A 197 1.91 11.35 5.97
CA SER A 197 0.72 11.33 5.13
C SER A 197 -0.43 12.18 5.68
N THR A 198 -1.66 11.85 5.27
CA THR A 198 -2.90 12.46 5.75
C THR A 198 -3.31 11.90 7.11
N LEU A 199 -4.07 12.65 7.91
CA LEU A 199 -4.55 12.20 9.21
C LEU A 199 -5.41 10.93 9.07
N ALA A 200 -6.33 10.90 8.11
CA ALA A 200 -7.20 9.75 7.89
C ALA A 200 -6.44 8.47 7.48
N PHE A 201 -5.35 8.63 6.72
CA PHE A 201 -4.53 7.50 6.28
C PHE A 201 -3.67 6.96 7.42
N PHE A 202 -3.10 7.83 8.25
CA PHE A 202 -2.42 7.42 9.48
C PHE A 202 -3.37 6.76 10.48
N SER A 203 -4.54 7.37 10.73
CA SER A 203 -5.53 6.87 11.68
C SER A 203 -6.01 5.47 11.32
N LEU A 204 -6.12 5.14 10.03
CA LEU A 204 -6.44 3.79 9.57
C LEU A 204 -5.47 2.76 10.17
N PHE A 205 -4.16 2.90 9.90
CA PHE A 205 -3.18 1.93 10.39
C PHE A 205 -3.02 1.98 11.90
N PHE A 206 -3.11 3.16 12.51
CA PHE A 206 -3.03 3.31 13.96
C PHE A 206 -4.13 2.52 14.70
N PHE A 207 -5.39 2.59 14.25
CA PHE A 207 -6.45 1.83 14.90
C PHE A 207 -6.38 0.33 14.57
N VAL A 208 -5.92 -0.04 13.37
CA VAL A 208 -5.66 -1.45 13.03
C VAL A 208 -4.51 -2.01 13.90
N ASP A 209 -3.48 -1.23 14.16
CA ASP A 209 -2.34 -1.60 15.03
C ASP A 209 -2.82 -1.90 16.45
N ILE A 210 -3.64 -1.00 17.03
CA ILE A 210 -4.27 -1.21 18.34
C ILE A 210 -5.19 -2.44 18.31
N ALA A 211 -5.99 -2.62 17.25
CA ALA A 211 -6.87 -3.78 17.13
C ALA A 211 -6.10 -5.09 17.18
N VAL A 212 -5.03 -5.22 16.37
CA VAL A 212 -4.21 -6.43 16.33
C VAL A 212 -3.45 -6.64 17.65
N LEU A 213 -2.94 -5.57 18.28
CA LEU A 213 -2.32 -5.64 19.61
C LEU A 213 -3.28 -6.20 20.66
N LEU A 214 -4.49 -5.65 20.73
CA LEU A 214 -5.49 -6.08 21.71
C LEU A 214 -5.97 -7.50 21.46
N LEU A 215 -6.09 -7.91 20.19
CA LEU A 215 -6.40 -9.29 19.83
C LEU A 215 -5.26 -10.24 20.20
N ALA A 216 -4.00 -9.89 19.93
CA ALA A 216 -2.85 -10.70 20.32
C ALA A 216 -2.82 -10.90 21.85
N LEU A 217 -3.03 -9.83 22.62
CA LEU A 217 -3.14 -9.88 24.07
C LEU A 217 -4.35 -10.71 24.53
N ALA A 218 -5.49 -10.62 23.83
CA ALA A 218 -6.69 -11.39 24.19
C ALA A 218 -6.46 -12.91 24.08
N TYR A 219 -5.72 -13.39 23.08
CA TYR A 219 -5.41 -14.82 22.94
C TYR A 219 -4.25 -15.27 23.86
N MET A 220 -3.35 -14.35 24.22
CA MET A 220 -2.22 -14.63 25.12
C MET A 220 -2.63 -14.64 26.60
N ILE A 221 -3.47 -13.69 27.01
CA ILE A 221 -4.00 -13.60 28.38
C ILE A 221 -5.31 -14.39 28.40
N ARG A 222 -5.35 -15.46 29.20
CA ARG A 222 -6.50 -16.36 29.28
C ARG A 222 -7.24 -16.21 30.60
N ASP A 223 -8.54 -16.48 30.57
CA ASP A 223 -9.36 -16.61 31.77
C ASP A 223 -9.13 -17.96 32.49
N PRO A 224 -9.68 -18.19 33.70
CA PRO A 224 -9.54 -19.46 34.40
C PRO A 224 -10.11 -20.68 33.65
N ALA A 225 -10.98 -20.47 32.66
CA ALA A 225 -11.52 -21.51 31.80
C ALA A 225 -10.62 -21.78 30.57
N GLY A 226 -9.49 -21.07 30.44
CA GLY A 226 -8.56 -21.19 29.32
C GLY A 226 -9.00 -20.46 28.05
N MET A 227 -10.07 -19.66 28.12
CA MET A 227 -10.61 -18.93 26.97
C MET A 227 -9.89 -17.58 26.77
N PRO A 228 -9.90 -17.01 25.55
CA PRO A 228 -9.34 -15.69 25.30
C PRO A 228 -10.00 -14.61 26.16
N HIS A 229 -9.23 -13.63 26.64
CA HIS A 229 -9.72 -12.58 27.53
C HIS A 229 -10.79 -11.71 26.84
N ALA A 230 -12.05 -11.94 27.20
CA ALA A 230 -13.21 -11.39 26.51
C ALA A 230 -13.21 -9.86 26.37
N GLN A 231 -12.78 -9.12 27.39
CA GLN A 231 -12.75 -7.64 27.33
C GLN A 231 -11.72 -7.11 26.33
N LEU A 232 -10.56 -7.78 26.23
CA LEU A 232 -9.51 -7.42 25.27
C LEU A 232 -9.96 -7.78 23.86
N GLN A 233 -10.61 -8.93 23.69
CA GLN A 233 -11.18 -9.37 22.42
C GLN A 233 -12.23 -8.38 21.89
N LYS A 234 -13.18 -7.96 22.74
CA LYS A 234 -14.21 -6.96 22.40
C LYS A 234 -13.60 -5.61 22.07
N SER A 235 -12.60 -5.18 22.84
CA SER A 235 -11.89 -3.92 22.59
C SER A 235 -11.14 -3.96 21.25
N GLY A 236 -10.45 -5.06 20.95
CA GLY A 236 -9.81 -5.29 19.65
C GLY A 236 -10.82 -5.25 18.49
N GLY A 237 -11.98 -5.87 18.67
CA GLY A 237 -13.08 -5.79 17.71
C GLY A 237 -13.59 -4.37 17.45
N PHE A 238 -13.72 -3.57 18.51
CA PHE A 238 -14.12 -2.15 18.39
C PHE A 238 -13.10 -1.33 17.59
N PHE A 239 -11.81 -1.48 17.88
CA PHE A 239 -10.77 -0.79 17.12
C PHE A 239 -10.68 -1.26 15.67
N ALA A 240 -10.96 -2.54 15.40
CA ALA A 240 -11.08 -3.06 14.04
C ALA A 240 -12.23 -2.37 13.28
N LEU A 241 -13.38 -2.12 13.93
CA LEU A 241 -14.48 -1.36 13.31
C LEU A 241 -14.05 0.07 12.94
N LEU A 242 -13.36 0.77 13.83
CA LEU A 242 -12.83 2.11 13.54
C LEU A 242 -11.88 2.09 12.33
N GLY A 243 -10.97 1.11 12.30
CA GLY A 243 -10.10 0.87 11.15
C GLY A 243 -10.87 0.60 9.85
N ALA A 244 -11.92 -0.22 9.89
CA ALA A 244 -12.75 -0.52 8.73
C ALA A 244 -13.44 0.72 8.15
N PHE A 245 -14.05 1.56 9.00
CA PHE A 245 -14.67 2.80 8.54
C PHE A 245 -13.65 3.79 7.95
N LEU A 246 -12.45 3.87 8.52
CA LEU A 246 -11.38 4.70 7.97
C LEU A 246 -10.84 4.13 6.65
N ALA A 247 -10.80 2.82 6.48
CA ALA A 247 -10.42 2.21 5.20
C ALA A 247 -11.44 2.55 4.11
N TRP A 248 -12.75 2.43 4.39
CA TRP A 248 -13.78 2.88 3.47
C TRP A 248 -13.74 4.38 3.21
N TYR A 249 -13.42 5.21 4.21
CA TYR A 249 -13.24 6.65 4.01
C TYR A 249 -12.09 6.94 3.03
N ASN A 250 -10.93 6.29 3.22
CA ASN A 250 -9.79 6.46 2.31
C ASN A 250 -10.11 5.89 0.91
N ALA A 251 -10.85 4.79 0.81
CA ALA A 251 -11.31 4.24 -0.46
C ALA A 251 -12.26 5.21 -1.18
N PHE A 252 -13.25 5.76 -0.45
CA PHE A 252 -14.17 6.76 -0.97
C PHE A 252 -13.42 8.00 -1.46
N ALA A 253 -12.45 8.50 -0.69
CA ALA A 253 -11.61 9.62 -1.13
C ALA A 253 -10.83 9.29 -2.42
N GLY A 254 -10.40 8.04 -2.62
CA GLY A 254 -9.71 7.61 -3.84
C GLY A 254 -10.62 7.30 -5.03
N LEU A 255 -11.92 7.09 -4.81
CA LEU A 255 -12.93 6.84 -5.86
C LEU A 255 -13.66 8.13 -6.28
N ALA A 256 -13.89 9.05 -5.34
CA ALA A 256 -14.65 10.25 -5.57
C ALA A 256 -13.88 11.26 -6.43
N ASP A 257 -14.46 11.63 -7.56
CA ASP A 257 -13.98 12.67 -8.46
C ASP A 257 -15.12 13.62 -8.87
N ASN A 258 -14.79 14.65 -9.65
CA ASN A 258 -15.77 15.66 -10.09
C ASN A 258 -16.82 15.11 -11.08
N THR A 259 -16.65 13.89 -11.59
CA THR A 259 -17.59 13.24 -12.52
C THR A 259 -18.60 12.36 -11.81
N ASN A 260 -18.25 11.82 -10.63
CA ASN A 260 -19.06 10.84 -9.90
C ASN A 260 -19.51 11.30 -8.49
N SER A 261 -18.97 12.41 -7.97
CA SER A 261 -19.30 12.93 -6.64
C SER A 261 -19.69 14.41 -6.66
N PHE A 262 -20.68 14.77 -5.84
CA PHE A 262 -21.10 16.15 -5.62
C PHE A 262 -20.09 16.96 -4.79
N PHE A 263 -19.20 16.28 -4.08
CA PHE A 263 -18.16 16.90 -3.25
C PHE A 263 -16.90 16.04 -3.20
N VAL A 264 -15.74 16.69 -3.16
CA VAL A 264 -14.46 16.03 -2.90
C VAL A 264 -14.18 16.12 -1.40
N VAL A 265 -13.83 15.00 -0.79
CA VAL A 265 -13.64 14.92 0.66
C VAL A 265 -12.42 15.74 1.09
N PRO A 266 -12.55 16.62 2.11
CA PRO A 266 -11.42 17.40 2.60
C PRO A 266 -10.38 16.48 3.23
N VAL A 267 -9.12 16.72 2.90
CA VAL A 267 -7.98 15.97 3.42
C VAL A 267 -7.28 16.80 4.49
N LEU A 268 -7.32 16.33 5.73
CA LEU A 268 -6.54 16.90 6.82
C LEU A 268 -5.12 16.35 6.80
N HIS A 269 -4.13 17.25 6.91
CA HIS A 269 -2.71 16.93 6.87
C HIS A 269 -2.07 17.24 8.23
N PHE A 270 -1.06 16.47 8.63
CA PHE A 270 -0.33 16.78 9.86
C PHE A 270 0.40 18.13 9.77
N PRO A 271 0.59 18.86 10.89
CA PRO A 271 1.31 20.13 10.89
C PRO A 271 2.73 20.02 10.31
N TRP A 272 3.41 18.90 10.54
CA TRP A 272 4.77 18.64 10.06
C TRP A 272 4.85 18.06 8.65
N SER A 273 3.71 17.69 8.03
CA SER A 273 3.68 17.25 6.62
C SER A 273 4.11 18.40 5.68
N GLU A 274 4.54 18.08 4.46
CA GLU A 274 4.94 19.13 3.51
C GLU A 274 3.78 20.08 3.17
N LYS A 275 2.55 19.57 3.03
CA LYS A 275 1.36 20.40 2.78
C LYS A 275 1.01 21.27 3.99
N GLY A 276 1.14 20.73 5.22
CA GLY A 276 0.98 21.50 6.45
C GLY A 276 2.07 22.58 6.65
N ARG A 277 3.28 22.34 6.16
CA ARG A 277 4.36 23.35 6.11
C ARG A 277 4.11 24.43 5.06
N GLN A 278 3.50 24.09 3.93
CA GLN A 278 3.13 25.06 2.89
C GLN A 278 2.01 26.00 3.36
N GLY A 279 0.97 25.46 4.02
CA GLY A 279 -0.12 26.26 4.57
C GLY A 279 0.36 27.33 5.56
N ARG A 280 1.27 26.97 6.47
CA ARG A 280 1.85 27.90 7.46
C ARG A 280 2.77 28.97 6.89
N LYS A 281 3.26 28.81 5.65
CA LYS A 281 4.07 29.84 4.97
C LYS A 281 3.22 30.83 4.19
N ALA A 282 1.93 30.54 4.02
CA ALA A 282 0.97 31.35 3.29
C ALA A 282 0.08 32.22 4.21
N GLU A 283 0.12 31.97 5.52
CA GLU A 283 -0.42 32.82 6.60
C GLU A 283 0.64 33.82 7.07
#